data_AF-A0A2V6VIM5-F1
#
_entry.id   AF-A0A2V6VIM5-F1
#
_cell.length_a   1.000
_cell.length_b   1.000
_cell.length_c   1.000
_cell.angle_alpha   90.00
_cell.angle_beta   90.00
_cell.angle_gamma   90.00
#
_symmetry.space_group_name_H-M   'P 1'
#
loop_
_entity.id
_entity.type
_entity.pdbx_description
1 polymer ?
#
loop_
_entity_poly.entity_id
_entity_poly.type
_entity_poly.pdbx_seq_one_letter_code
_entity_poly.pdbx_strand_id
1 'polypeptide(L)' 'MTVASHLQEAAAPGTILIGEATSGVVQGVARVERAEPVLVDGRSGPIVADRLLGTEAAQERI' A
#
# COMPACT_ATOMS: atom_id res chain seq x y z
N MET A 1 7.26 14.42 -8.31
CA MET A 1 6.22 13.44 -7.95
C MET A 1 6.83 12.34 -7.10
N THR A 2 6.09 11.75 -6.17
CA THR A 2 6.63 10.79 -5.19
C THR A 2 6.02 9.39 -5.37
N VAL A 3 6.64 8.38 -4.77
CA VAL A 3 6.11 7.00 -4.74
C VAL A 3 4.70 6.98 -4.15
N ALA A 4 4.48 7.68 -3.04
CA ALA A 4 3.18 7.75 -2.39
C ALA A 4 2.10 8.34 -3.31
N SER A 5 2.45 9.38 -4.08
CA SER A 5 1.53 9.98 -5.06
C SER A 5 1.10 8.97 -6.13
N HIS A 6 2.05 8.23 -6.71
CA HIS A 6 1.72 7.21 -7.72
C HIS A 6 0.88 6.06 -7.15
N LEU A 7 1.17 5.63 -5.92
CA LEU A 7 0.36 4.61 -5.23
C LEU A 7 -1.07 5.08 -4.99
N GLN A 8 -1.27 6.35 -4.61
CA GLN A 8 -2.59 6.92 -4.42
C GLN A 8 -3.38 7.00 -5.73
N GLU A 9 -2.74 7.44 -6.82
CA GLU A 9 -3.39 7.53 -8.13
C GLU A 9 -3.82 6.18 -8.68
N ALA A 10 -3.02 5.13 -8.43
CA ALA A 10 -3.32 3.77 -8.85
C ALA A 10 -4.32 3.05 -7.92
N ALA A 11 -4.61 3.59 -6.73
CA ALA A 11 -5.50 2.95 -5.78
C ALA A 11 -6.96 3.00 -6.27
N ALA A 12 -7.64 1.85 -6.20
CA ALA A 12 -9.08 1.81 -6.41
C ALA A 12 -9.81 2.57 -5.29
N PRO A 13 -10.97 3.20 -5.55
CA PRO A 13 -11.76 3.88 -4.53
C PRO A 13 -12.04 2.97 -3.33
N GLY A 14 -11.85 3.49 -2.12
CA GLY A 14 -12.06 2.75 -0.87
C GLY A 14 -10.94 1.75 -0.54
N THR A 15 -9.82 1.77 -1.26
CA THR A 15 -8.66 0.92 -0.97
C THR A 15 -7.45 1.74 -0.56
N ILE A 16 -6.50 1.10 0.12
CA ILE A 16 -5.25 1.71 0.55
C ILE A 16 -4.12 0.85 -0.02
N LEU A 17 -3.27 1.46 -0.84
CA LEU A 17 -2.02 0.85 -1.30
C LEU A 17 -0.85 1.37 -0.47
N ILE A 18 0.04 0.47 -0.07
CA ILE A 18 1.29 0.79 0.61
C ILE A 18 2.46 0.23 -0.19
N GLY A 19 3.61 0.91 -0.12
CA GLY A 19 4.83 0.42 -0.76
C GLY A 19 5.43 -0.76 0.01
N GLU A 20 6.25 -1.56 -0.68
CA GLU A 20 6.93 -2.74 -0.09
C GLU A 20 7.70 -2.41 1.21
N ALA A 21 8.40 -1.28 1.26
CA ALA A 21 9.11 -0.85 2.47
C ALA A 21 8.17 -0.66 3.66
N THR A 22 6.99 -0.07 3.44
CA THR A 22 5.96 0.10 4.48
C THR A 22 5.35 -1.25 4.85
N SER A 23 5.05 -2.10 3.86
CA SER A 23 4.54 -3.45 4.05
C SER A 23 5.44 -4.26 4.98
N GLY A 24 6.77 -4.21 4.77
CA GLY A 24 7.76 -4.87 5.62
C GLY A 24 7.75 -4.40 7.07
N VAL A 25 7.46 -3.12 7.33
CA VAL A 25 7.40 -2.56 8.69
C VAL A 25 6.11 -2.92 9.41
N VAL A 26 4.99 -3.02 8.69
CA VAL A 26 3.66 -3.29 9.29
C VAL A 26 3.32 -4.77 9.38
N GLN A 27 4.24 -5.66 8.99
CA GLN A 27 4.05 -7.11 9.14
C GLN A 27 3.81 -7.45 10.62
N GLY A 28 2.72 -8.17 10.90
CA GLY A 28 2.35 -8.57 12.25
C GLY A 28 1.50 -7.57 13.04
N VAL A 29 1.19 -6.40 12.47
CA VAL A 29 0.20 -5.45 13.04
C VAL A 29 -0.90 -5.07 12.05
N ALA A 30 -0.70 -5.40 10.78
CA ALA A 30 -1.63 -5.17 9.70
C ALA A 30 -1.73 -6.38 8.79
N ARG A 31 -2.94 -6.63 8.28
CA ARG A 31 -3.18 -7.60 7.22
C ARG A 31 -3.01 -6.90 5.88
N VAL A 32 -2.12 -7.42 5.06
CA VAL A 32 -1.81 -6.90 3.73
C VAL A 32 -1.87 -8.02 2.70
N GLU A 33 -2.17 -7.69 1.45
CA GLU A 33 -2.09 -8.61 0.32
C GLU A 33 -1.33 -7.99 -0.85
N ARG A 34 -0.68 -8.81 -1.68
CA ARG A 34 0.04 -8.32 -2.86
C ARG A 34 -0.94 -7.72 -3.86
N ALA A 35 -0.72 -6.46 -4.23
CA ALA A 35 -1.47 -5.79 -5.28
C ALA A 35 -0.74 -5.91 -6.64
N GLU A 36 -1.43 -5.53 -7.70
CA GLU A 36 -0.79 -5.36 -9.01
C GLU A 36 0.29 -4.29 -8.93
N PRO A 37 1.51 -4.53 -9.45
CA PRO A 37 2.57 -3.54 -9.43
C PRO A 37 2.18 -2.29 -10.22
N VAL A 38 2.46 -1.11 -9.67
CA VAL A 38 2.14 0.16 -10.31
C VAL A 38 3.21 0.52 -11.33
N LEU A 39 2.82 0.58 -12.60
CA LEU A 39 3.67 1.03 -13.70
C LEU A 39 3.66 2.55 -13.76
N VAL A 40 4.85 3.16 -13.85
CA VAL A 40 5.01 4.61 -13.88
C VAL A 40 5.93 5.00 -15.02
N ASP A 41 5.43 5.84 -15.91
CA ASP A 41 6.21 6.37 -17.03
C ASP A 41 7.44 7.15 -16.53
N GLY A 42 8.58 6.89 -17.15
CA GLY A 42 9.84 7.54 -16.79
C GLY A 42 10.52 7.02 -15.52
N ARG A 43 9.96 5.98 -14.86
CA ARG A 43 10.62 5.26 -13.76
C ARG A 43 11.23 3.95 -14.27
N SER A 44 12.43 3.62 -13.79
CA SER A 44 13.20 2.44 -14.25
C SER A 44 12.61 1.07 -13.88
N GLY A 45 11.47 1.01 -13.20
CA GLY A 45 10.85 -0.24 -12.79
C GLY A 45 9.49 -0.06 -12.12
N PRO A 46 8.71 -1.14 -12.03
CA PRO A 46 7.41 -1.12 -11.37
C PRO A 46 7.56 -0.80 -9.88
N ILE A 47 6.56 -0.13 -9.33
CA ILE A 47 6.43 0.06 -7.89
C ILE A 47 5.70 -1.15 -7.32
N VAL A 48 6.38 -1.94 -6.51
CA VAL A 48 5.75 -3.03 -5.76
C VAL A 48 4.85 -2.42 -4.68
N ALA A 49 3.59 -2.86 -4.69
CA ALA A 49 2.56 -2.39 -3.79
C ALA A 49 1.86 -3.56 -3.12
N ASP A 50 1.45 -3.36 -1.87
CA ASP A 50 0.55 -4.24 -1.17
C ASP A 50 -0.73 -3.45 -0.82
N ARG A 51 -1.89 -4.10 -0.88
CA ARG A 51 -3.16 -3.54 -0.43
C ARG A 51 -3.32 -3.82 1.06
N LEU A 52 -3.63 -2.77 1.83
CA LEU A 52 -3.97 -2.88 3.23
C LEU A 52 -5.42 -3.36 3.37
N LEU A 53 -5.61 -4.51 4.05
CA LEU A 53 -6.91 -5.12 4.30
C LEU A 53 -7.49 -4.76 5.67
N GLY A 54 -6.64 -4.33 6.59
CA GLY A 54 -7.03 -3.91 7.94
C GLY A 54 -5.84 -3.90 8.89
N THR A 55 -6.01 -3.25 10.04
CA THR A 55 -5.03 -3.22 11.13
C THR A 55 -5.60 -3.96 12.34
N GLU A 56 -4.76 -4.64 13.10
CA GLU A 56 -5.22 -5.34 14.32
C GLU A 56 -5.54 -4.38 15.48
N ALA A 57 -5.21 -3.10 15.34
CA ALA A 57 -5.69 -2.05 16.23
C ALA A 57 -7.08 -1.54 15.78
N ALA A 58 -8.12 -2.30 16.10
CA ALA A 58 -9.49 -1.79 16.21
C ALA A 58 -10.12 -2.29 17.53
N GLN A 59 -9.42 -2.04 18.64
CA GLN A 59 -10.01 -2.04 19.98
C GLN A 59 -9.70 -0.71 20.69
N GLU A 60 -10.05 0.41 20.08
CA GLU A 60 -10.40 1.62 20.83
C GLU A 60 -11.89 1.86 20.62
N ARG A 61 -12.69 1.25 21.50
CA ARG A 61 -14.07 1.65 21.72
C ARG A 61 -14.04 2.93 22.54
N ILE A 62 -14.61 4.02 22.02
CA ILE A 62 -15.09 5.14 22.83
C ILE A 62 -16.58 5.28 22.55
#